data_AF-A0AAV2BD59-F1
#
_entry.id   AF-A0AAV2BD59-F1
#
_cell.length_a   1.000
_cell.length_b   1.000
_cell.length_c   1.000
_cell.angle_alpha   90.00
_cell.angle_beta   90.00
_cell.angle_gamma   90.00
#
_symmetry.space_group_name_H-M   'P 1'
#
loop_
_entity.id
_entity.type
_entity.pdbx_description
1 polymer ?
#
loop_
_entity_poly.entity_id
_entity_poly.type
_entity_poly.pdbx_seq_one_letter_code
_entity_poly.pdbx_strand_id
1 'polypeptide(L)'
;MLEINPPKKNQILAKRKISLLDRSGKIIECGESDNRLDDTRKDIGNLPLSITRQAILNEECDYLPEDNLSLLCGCVFSTGVEYEKIERTLTNRLRLSVG
;
A
#
# COMPACT_ATOMS: atom_id res chain seq x y z
N MET A 1 -3.05 4.69 36.97
CA MET A 1 -2.90 5.95 36.22
C MET A 1 -2.76 5.57 34.76
N LEU A 2 -3.71 5.99 33.91
CA LEU A 2 -3.73 5.62 32.49
C LEU A 2 -3.01 6.74 31.73
N GLU A 3 -1.79 6.47 31.28
CA GLU A 3 -0.97 7.46 30.57
C GLU A 3 -1.34 7.45 29.09
N ILE A 4 -2.06 8.48 28.64
CA ILE A 4 -2.42 8.63 27.23
C ILE A 4 -1.22 9.26 26.51
N ASN A 5 -0.36 8.42 25.93
CA ASN A 5 0.75 8.88 25.12
C ASN A 5 0.25 9.28 23.72
N PRO A 6 0.36 10.57 23.33
CA PRO A 6 -0.03 11.00 22.00
C PRO A 6 0.74 10.21 20.92
N PRO A 7 0.14 9.97 19.75
CA PRO A 7 0.83 9.30 18.66
C PRO A 7 2.14 10.05 18.34
N LYS A 8 3.26 9.32 18.30
CA LYS A 8 4.52 9.86 17.77
C LYS A 8 4.23 10.38 16.37
N LYS A 9 4.66 11.61 16.06
CA LYS A 9 4.31 12.40 14.85
C LYS A 9 4.47 11.69 13.49
N ASN A 10 5.09 10.50 13.44
CA ASN A 10 5.40 9.79 12.20
C ASN A 10 4.67 8.43 12.05
N GLN A 11 3.74 8.08 12.94
CA GLN A 11 3.04 6.78 12.90
C GLN A 11 1.60 6.95 12.40
N ILE A 12 1.41 6.85 11.09
CA ILE A 12 0.10 6.83 10.44
C ILE A 12 -0.56 5.45 10.64
N LEU A 13 -1.64 5.39 11.41
CA LEU A 13 -2.46 4.19 11.55
C LEU A 13 -3.23 3.95 10.25
N ALA A 14 -2.82 2.95 9.48
CA ALA A 14 -3.42 2.65 8.19
C ALA A 14 -3.43 1.16 7.87
N LYS A 15 -4.40 0.78 7.04
CA LYS A 15 -4.38 -0.46 6.28
C LYS A 15 -3.89 -0.13 4.87
N ARG A 16 -2.91 -0.87 4.38
CA ARG A 16 -2.34 -0.72 3.04
C ARG A 16 -2.50 -2.01 2.27
N LYS A 17 -2.86 -1.89 1.00
CA LYS A 17 -2.91 -2.98 0.04
C LYS A 17 -2.17 -2.55 -1.21
N ILE A 18 -1.21 -3.36 -1.64
CA ILE A 18 -0.47 -3.17 -2.88
C ILE A 18 -0.86 -4.28 -3.83
N SER A 19 -1.23 -3.88 -5.04
CA SER A 19 -1.51 -4.79 -6.15
C SER A 19 -0.75 -4.37 -7.39
N LEU A 20 -0.41 -5.33 -8.23
CA LEU A 20 0.17 -5.11 -9.55
C LEU A 20 -0.93 -5.16 -10.60
N LEU A 21 -0.76 -4.37 -11.66
CA LEU A 21 -1.60 -4.41 -12.85
C LEU A 21 -0.82 -5.07 -13.98
N ASP A 22 -1.38 -6.12 -14.55
CA ASP A 22 -0.86 -6.67 -15.80
C ASP A 22 -1.30 -5.82 -17.01
N ARG A 23 -0.78 -6.18 -18.19
CA ARG A 23 -1.07 -5.54 -19.46
C ARG A 23 -2.56 -5.58 -19.85
N SER A 24 -3.31 -6.58 -19.38
CA SER A 24 -4.76 -6.69 -19.61
C SER A 24 -5.59 -5.85 -18.63
N GLY A 25 -4.95 -5.27 -17.61
CA GLY A 25 -5.60 -4.55 -16.52
C GLY A 25 -6.05 -5.46 -15.38
N LYS A 26 -5.64 -6.73 -15.36
CA LYS A 26 -5.91 -7.66 -14.27
C LYS A 26 -5.16 -7.20 -13.02
N ILE A 27 -5.84 -7.26 -11.88
CA ILE A 27 -5.28 -6.88 -10.58
C ILE A 27 -4.73 -8.14 -9.90
N ILE A 28 -3.47 -8.08 -9.51
CA ILE A 28 -2.77 -9.16 -8.79
C ILE A 28 -2.35 -8.63 -7.43
N GLU A 29 -2.80 -9.25 -6.35
CA GLU A 29 -2.48 -8.81 -5.00
C GLU A 29 -1.05 -9.19 -4.60
N CYS A 30 -0.27 -8.20 -4.19
CA CYS A 30 1.15 -8.34 -3.90
C CYS A 30 1.49 -8.17 -2.44
N GLY A 31 0.62 -7.55 -1.63
CA GLY A 31 0.88 -7.41 -0.21
C GLY A 31 -0.19 -6.60 0.49
N GLU A 32 -0.42 -6.91 1.76
CA GLU A 32 -1.34 -6.20 2.63
C GLU A 32 -0.75 -6.07 4.03
N SER A 33 -0.93 -4.90 4.64
CA SER A 33 -0.69 -4.71 6.07
C SER A 33 -1.88 -3.98 6.68
N ASP A 34 -2.28 -4.38 7.88
CA ASP A 34 -3.25 -3.65 8.69
C ASP A 34 -2.63 -3.33 10.04
N ASN A 35 -2.26 -2.06 10.20
CA ASN A 35 -1.66 -1.52 11.40
C ASN A 35 -2.55 -0.41 11.98
N ARG A 36 -3.86 -0.45 11.68
CA ARG A 36 -4.85 0.49 12.22
C ARG A 36 -5.10 0.30 13.72
N LEU A 37 -4.88 -0.92 14.23
CA LEU A 37 -5.13 -1.33 15.61
C LEU A 37 -3.87 -1.86 16.32
N ASP A 38 -2.69 -1.70 15.69
CA ASP A 38 -1.45 -2.25 16.24
C ASP A 38 -0.86 -1.32 17.31
N ASP A 39 -0.99 -1.73 18.58
CA ASP A 39 -0.41 -1.04 19.74
C ASP A 39 1.12 -0.93 19.66
N THR A 40 1.77 -1.85 18.94
CA THR A 40 3.23 -1.81 18.73
C THR A 40 3.66 -0.80 17.65
N ARG A 41 2.70 -0.09 17.03
CA ARG A 41 2.90 1.05 16.12
C ARG A 41 4.11 0.85 15.19
N LYS A 42 4.07 -0.24 14.43
CA LYS A 42 5.15 -0.65 13.52
C LYS A 42 5.39 0.39 12.43
N ASP A 43 6.66 0.52 12.05
CA ASP A 43 7.08 1.41 10.98
C ASP A 43 6.43 0.98 9.66
N ILE A 44 5.84 1.93 8.96
CA ILE A 44 4.98 1.71 7.80
C ILE A 44 5.81 1.66 6.51
N GLY A 45 7.13 1.81 6.62
CA GLY A 45 8.06 1.80 5.49
C GLY A 45 8.20 0.45 4.80
N ASN A 46 8.01 -0.66 5.52
CA ASN A 46 8.35 -1.99 5.00
C ASN A 46 7.11 -2.90 4.91
N LEU A 47 6.43 -2.86 3.75
CA LEU A 47 5.44 -3.88 3.40
C LEU A 47 6.15 -5.01 2.64
N PRO A 48 6.26 -6.24 3.19
CA PRO A 48 6.76 -7.36 2.41
C PRO A 48 5.80 -7.65 1.26
N LEU A 49 6.35 -7.71 0.04
CA LEU A 49 5.60 -8.09 -1.14
C LEU A 49 5.78 -9.59 -1.41
N SER A 50 4.71 -10.27 -1.80
CA SER A 50 4.71 -11.66 -2.25
C SER A 50 5.34 -11.85 -3.63
N ILE A 51 5.44 -10.76 -4.42
CA ILE A 51 6.04 -10.77 -5.75
C ILE A 51 7.52 -10.36 -5.70
N THR A 52 8.35 -11.07 -6.45
CA THR A 52 9.78 -10.77 -6.57
C THR A 52 10.09 -10.04 -7.88
N ARG A 53 11.21 -9.33 -7.92
CA ARG A 53 11.73 -8.73 -9.16
C ARG A 53 11.89 -9.78 -10.27
N GLN A 54 12.38 -10.97 -9.93
CA GLN A 54 12.60 -12.03 -10.91
C GLN A 54 11.28 -12.54 -11.50
N ALA A 55 10.23 -12.66 -10.69
CA ALA A 55 8.91 -13.05 -11.19
C ALA A 55 8.36 -12.03 -12.20
N ILE A 56 8.55 -10.73 -11.94
CA ILE A 56 8.15 -9.66 -12.87
C ILE A 56 8.91 -9.75 -14.20
N LEU A 57 10.23 -9.99 -14.15
CA LEU A 57 11.07 -10.10 -15.34
C LEU A 57 10.82 -11.39 -16.14
N ASN A 58 10.43 -12.48 -15.47
CA ASN A 58 10.10 -13.73 -16.17
C ASN A 58 8.83 -13.59 -17.02
N GLU A 59 7.91 -12.70 -16.62
CA GLU A 59 6.65 -12.40 -17.30
C GLU A 59 6.65 -10.94 -17.79
N GLU A 60 7.79 -10.48 -18.30
CA GLU A 60 8.04 -9.08 -18.70
C GLU A 60 6.98 -8.54 -19.66
N CYS A 61 6.57 -9.31 -20.67
CA CYS A 61 5.54 -8.91 -21.63
C CYS A 61 4.18 -8.58 -20.99
N ASP A 62 3.88 -9.20 -19.84
CA ASP A 62 2.62 -9.05 -19.13
C ASP A 62 2.70 -7.98 -18.03
N TYR A 63 3.84 -7.84 -17.35
CA TYR A 63 3.99 -6.91 -16.23
C TYR A 63 4.73 -5.61 -16.53
N LEU A 64 5.49 -5.56 -17.62
CA LEU A 64 6.29 -4.40 -18.05
C LEU A 64 5.94 -3.98 -19.50
N PRO A 65 4.66 -3.76 -19.83
CA PRO A 65 4.32 -3.24 -21.16
C PRO A 65 4.99 -1.88 -21.37
N GLU A 66 5.73 -1.74 -22.47
CA GLU A 66 6.51 -0.53 -22.78
C GLU A 66 7.48 -0.14 -21.66
N ASP A 67 8.09 -1.15 -21.02
CA ASP A 67 9.02 -1.02 -19.89
C ASP A 67 8.40 -0.33 -18.65
N ASN A 68 7.07 -0.26 -18.57
CA ASN A 68 6.36 0.39 -17.47
C ASN A 68 5.75 -0.61 -16.50
N LEU A 69 6.13 -0.53 -15.22
CA LEU A 69 5.50 -1.27 -14.14
C LEU A 69 4.33 -0.48 -13.54
N SER A 70 3.12 -1.07 -13.53
CA SER A 70 1.93 -0.44 -12.96
C SER A 70 1.55 -1.05 -11.62
N LEU A 71 1.45 -0.20 -10.60
CA LEU A 71 1.06 -0.58 -9.24
C LEU A 71 -0.20 0.17 -8.79
N LEU A 72 -1.08 -0.54 -8.11
CA LEU A 72 -2.21 0.01 -7.37
C LEU A 72 -1.90 -0.02 -5.88
N CYS A 73 -2.10 1.12 -5.23
CA CYS A 73 -1.94 1.25 -3.78
C CYS A 73 -3.27 1.72 -3.18
N GLY A 74 -3.93 0.82 -2.43
CA GLY A 74 -5.08 1.15 -1.62
C GLY A 74 -4.65 1.46 -0.20
N CYS A 75 -5.04 2.62 0.33
CA CYS A 75 -4.77 3.02 1.71
C CYS A 75 -6.09 3.35 2.41
N VAL A 76 -6.31 2.75 3.58
CA VAL A 76 -7.42 3.09 4.48
C VAL A 76 -6.82 3.59 5.78
N PHE A 77 -7.00 4.88 6.04
CA PHE A 77 -6.47 5.52 7.24
C PHE A 77 -7.45 5.37 8.40
N SER A 78 -6.93 5.17 9.61
CA SER A 78 -7.71 5.37 10.82
C SER A 78 -7.91 6.87 11.00
N THR A 79 -9.16 7.32 11.07
CA THR A 79 -9.50 8.72 11.33
C THR A 79 -9.37 9.07 12.82
N GLY A 80 -9.13 8.07 13.69
CA GLY A 80 -9.08 8.27 15.15
C GLY A 80 -10.43 8.63 15.78
N VAL A 81 -11.51 8.62 15.00
CA VAL A 81 -12.87 8.96 15.44
C VAL A 81 -13.75 7.76 15.08
N GLU A 82 -14.27 7.05 16.08
CA GLU A 82 -15.08 5.82 15.91
C GLU A 82 -16.33 6.00 15.01
N TYR A 83 -16.68 7.21 14.56
CA TYR A 83 -18.02 7.53 14.05
C TYR A 83 -18.14 8.39 12.78
N GLU A 84 -17.06 8.71 12.04
CA GLU A 84 -17.22 9.45 10.78
C GLU A 84 -17.11 8.57 9.53
N LYS A 85 -18.22 8.52 8.79
CA LYS A 85 -18.45 7.82 7.54
C LYS A 85 -17.37 8.19 6.50
N ILE A 86 -16.70 7.19 5.95
CA ILE A 86 -15.59 7.37 5.00
C ILE A 86 -16.09 8.09 3.74
N GLU A 87 -15.65 9.34 3.54
CA GLU A 87 -15.78 10.04 2.27
C GLU A 87 -14.44 10.10 1.52
N ARG A 88 -14.47 9.49 0.32
CA ARG A 88 -13.56 9.63 -0.85
C ARG A 88 -12.29 8.77 -0.91
N THR A 89 -12.30 7.90 -1.92
CA THR A 89 -11.15 7.19 -2.48
C THR A 89 -10.37 8.14 -3.40
N LEU A 90 -9.10 8.42 -3.10
CA LEU A 90 -8.18 9.13 -3.99
C LEU A 90 -7.28 8.12 -4.71
N THR A 91 -7.46 7.99 -6.02
CA THR A 91 -6.60 7.17 -6.88
C THR A 91 -5.47 8.03 -7.43
N ASN A 92 -4.28 7.92 -6.86
CA ASN A 92 -3.08 8.57 -7.41
C ASN A 92 -2.32 7.60 -8.32
N ARG A 93 -2.07 8.00 -9.57
CA ARG A 93 -1.13 7.30 -10.47
C ARG A 93 0.29 7.80 -10.20
N LEU A 94 1.13 6.97 -9.59
CA LEU A 94 2.55 7.26 -9.46
C LEU A 94 3.28 6.67 -10.68
N ARG A 95 3.95 7.53 -11.46
CA ARG A 95 4.91 7.13 -12.50
C ARG A 95 6.30 7.12 -11.86
N LEU A 96 6.96 5.96 -11.86
CA LEU A 96 8.37 5.85 -11.51
C LEU A 96 9.15 5.73 -12.82
N SER A 97 9.96 6.75 -13.14
CA SER A 97 10.94 6.69 -14.24
C SER A 97 12.24 6.11 -13.69
N VAL A 98 12.69 4.99 -14.25
CA VAL A 98 14.01 4.42 -13.97
C VAL A 98 14.99 5.06 -14.96
N GLY A 99 16.00 5.76 -14.44
CA GLY A 99 17.16 6.24 -15.19
C GLY A 99 18.33 5.29 -15.07
#